data_AF-A0A9X3IWZ4-F1
#
_entry.id   AF-A0A9X3IWZ4-F1
#
_cell.length_a   1.000
_cell.length_b   1.000
_cell.length_c   1.000
_cell.angle_alpha   90.00
_cell.angle_beta   90.00
_cell.angle_gamma   90.00
#
_symmetry.space_group_name_H-M   'P 1'
#
loop_
_entity.id
_entity.type
_entity.pdbx_description
1 polymer ?
#
loop_
_entity_poly.entity_id
_entity_poly.type
_entity_poly.pdbx_seq_one_letter_code
_entity_poly.pdbx_strand_id
1 'polypeptide(L)'
;MRTSTILCSLFVAAMATACSGVKRDAETYRADTRSLLETKNSQVKACYDQALVDDQNVSGEVLVRFKVEKKTGRLYDVAVDPAGTQAPESLQQCIVRAVDGLVLDPVDRREGVASYKYTFKANPPVQL
;
A
#
# COMPACT_ATOMS: atom_id res chain seq x y z
N MET A 1 64.03 18.62 20.14
CA MET A 1 64.29 18.18 18.75
C MET A 1 63.02 17.47 18.28
N ARG A 2 62.19 18.09 17.42
CA ARG A 2 62.12 17.86 15.94
C ARG A 2 61.89 16.36 15.66
N THR A 3 60.77 15.87 15.10
CA THR A 3 59.97 16.34 13.95
C THR A 3 58.75 15.42 13.75
N SER A 4 57.66 15.95 13.14
CA SER A 4 56.68 15.37 12.17
C SER A 4 56.24 13.90 12.29
N THR A 5 54.96 13.53 12.12
CA THR A 5 54.17 13.76 10.89
C THR A 5 52.65 13.71 11.14
N ILE A 6 51.95 14.65 10.52
CA ILE A 6 50.51 14.61 10.21
C ILE A 6 50.26 13.43 9.25
N LEU A 7 49.22 12.62 9.48
CA LEU A 7 48.53 11.97 8.37
C LEU A 7 47.02 11.96 8.60
N CYS A 8 46.38 12.74 7.75
CA CYS A 8 44.96 12.93 7.53
C CYS A 8 44.41 11.77 6.67
N SER A 9 43.07 11.67 6.62
CA SER A 9 42.30 11.02 5.53
C SER A 9 42.03 9.50 5.72
N LEU A 10 40.83 8.92 5.52
CA LEU A 10 39.64 9.34 4.77
C LEU A 10 38.34 8.91 5.48
N PHE A 11 37.43 9.88 5.64
CA PHE A 11 35.99 9.66 5.58
C PHE A 11 35.65 9.21 4.14
N VAL A 12 35.20 7.97 3.93
CA VAL A 12 34.52 7.59 2.70
C VAL A 12 33.03 7.52 3.02
N ALA A 13 32.36 8.67 2.90
CA ALA A 13 30.92 8.73 2.77
C ALA A 13 30.55 8.11 1.42
N ALA A 14 30.14 6.85 1.42
CA ALA A 14 29.49 6.23 0.28
C ALA A 14 28.09 6.83 0.13
N MET A 15 28.01 8.05 -0.40
CA MET A 15 26.79 8.57 -1.00
C MET A 15 26.56 7.76 -2.28
N ALA A 16 25.91 6.61 -2.13
CA ALA A 16 25.31 5.92 -3.26
C ALA A 16 24.31 6.91 -3.88
N THR A 17 24.62 7.36 -5.09
CA THR A 17 23.77 8.21 -5.91
C THR A 17 22.45 7.49 -6.15
N ALA A 18 21.43 7.83 -5.35
CA ALA A 18 20.05 7.45 -5.61
C ALA A 18 19.60 8.18 -6.89
N CYS A 19 19.83 7.55 -8.05
CA CYS A 19 19.06 7.88 -9.23
C CYS A 19 17.60 7.50 -8.94
N SER A 20 16.84 8.49 -8.47
CA SER A 20 15.54 8.44 -7.81
C SER A 20 14.40 8.00 -8.73
N GLY A 21 14.42 6.73 -9.12
CA GLY A 21 13.27 6.04 -9.69
C GLY A 21 13.63 4.68 -10.27
N VAL A 22 12.96 3.63 -9.79
CA VAL A 22 13.06 2.25 -10.32
C VAL A 22 12.22 2.12 -11.59
N LYS A 23 12.58 1.20 -12.48
CA LYS A 23 11.68 0.69 -13.52
C LYS A 23 11.32 -0.74 -13.14
N ARG A 24 10.25 -0.93 -12.35
CA ARG A 24 9.87 -2.26 -11.87
C ARG A 24 9.34 -3.13 -13.01
N ASP A 25 9.65 -4.40 -13.07
CA ASP A 25 8.81 -5.30 -13.88
C ASP A 25 7.42 -5.47 -13.23
N ALA A 26 6.52 -6.15 -13.93
CA ALA A 26 5.14 -6.32 -13.47
C ALA A 26 5.06 -7.10 -12.15
N GLU A 27 5.93 -8.08 -11.95
CA GLU A 27 5.93 -8.93 -10.75
C GLU A 27 6.42 -8.16 -9.52
N THR A 28 7.52 -7.41 -9.67
CA THR A 28 8.04 -6.54 -8.61
C THR A 28 7.04 -5.44 -8.25
N TYR A 29 6.40 -4.84 -9.25
CA TYR A 29 5.34 -3.85 -9.02
C TYR A 29 4.16 -4.44 -8.23
N ARG A 30 3.74 -5.66 -8.58
CA ARG A 30 2.67 -6.39 -7.89
C ARG A 30 3.05 -6.70 -6.43
N ALA A 31 4.27 -7.13 -6.18
CA ALA A 31 4.76 -7.47 -4.83
C ALA A 31 4.89 -6.24 -3.93
N ASP A 32 5.50 -5.16 -4.42
CA ASP A 32 5.70 -3.93 -3.64
C ASP A 32 4.35 -3.26 -3.34
N THR A 33 3.46 -3.21 -4.31
CA THR A 33 2.11 -2.64 -4.13
C THR A 33 1.29 -3.47 -3.14
N ARG A 34 1.37 -4.81 -3.19
CA ARG A 34 0.76 -5.68 -2.18
C ARG A 34 1.32 -5.35 -0.79
N SER A 35 2.64 -5.28 -0.66
CA SER A 35 3.29 -5.01 0.63
C SER A 35 2.86 -3.66 1.22
N LEU A 36 2.76 -2.63 0.37
CA LEU A 36 2.23 -1.32 0.76
C LEU A 36 0.78 -1.41 1.27
N LEU A 37 -0.10 -2.10 0.56
CA LEU A 37 -1.51 -2.25 0.96
C LEU A 37 -1.65 -3.06 2.24
N GLU A 38 -0.83 -4.09 2.44
CA GLU A 38 -0.83 -4.92 3.65
C GLU A 38 -0.47 -4.12 4.92
N THR A 39 0.25 -2.99 4.80
CA THR A 39 0.45 -2.06 5.92
C THR A 39 -0.85 -1.49 6.48
N LYS A 40 -1.94 -1.55 5.71
CA LYS A 40 -3.28 -1.09 6.10
C LYS A 40 -4.20 -2.22 6.54
N ASN A 41 -3.70 -3.46 6.67
CA ASN A 41 -4.52 -4.61 7.11
C ASN A 41 -5.25 -4.33 8.43
N SER A 42 -4.61 -3.67 9.41
CA SER A 42 -5.28 -3.32 10.67
C SER A 42 -6.43 -2.32 10.48
N GLN A 43 -6.27 -1.35 9.59
CA GLN A 43 -7.29 -0.34 9.31
C GLN A 43 -8.44 -0.93 8.48
N VAL A 44 -8.12 -1.77 7.49
CA VAL A 44 -9.09 -2.54 6.70
C VAL A 44 -9.88 -3.50 7.60
N LYS A 45 -9.20 -4.15 8.56
CA LYS A 45 -9.89 -4.95 9.57
C LYS A 45 -10.84 -4.11 10.41
N ALA A 46 -10.44 -2.94 10.87
CA ALA A 46 -11.34 -2.03 11.60
C ALA A 46 -12.55 -1.60 10.76
N CYS A 47 -12.38 -1.37 9.46
CA CYS A 47 -13.51 -1.12 8.55
C CYS A 47 -14.48 -2.31 8.51
N TYR A 48 -13.96 -3.53 8.46
CA TYR A 48 -14.78 -4.74 8.45
C TYR A 48 -15.48 -4.99 9.78
N ASP A 49 -14.76 -4.81 10.90
CA ASP A 49 -15.31 -4.96 12.25
C ASP A 49 -16.47 -3.97 12.47
N GLN A 50 -16.36 -2.74 11.96
CA GLN A 50 -17.46 -1.77 11.99
C GLN A 50 -18.66 -2.22 11.14
N ALA A 51 -18.42 -2.79 9.96
CA ALA A 51 -19.51 -3.31 9.13
C ALA A 51 -20.25 -4.49 9.81
N LEU A 52 -19.53 -5.30 10.59
CA LEU A 52 -20.10 -6.40 11.38
C LEU A 52 -20.99 -5.92 12.55
N VAL A 53 -20.80 -4.69 13.03
CA VAL A 53 -21.69 -4.09 14.04
C VAL A 53 -23.08 -3.87 13.44
N ASP A 54 -23.15 -3.46 12.17
CA ASP A 54 -24.39 -3.17 11.46
C ASP A 54 -25.05 -4.46 10.92
N ASP A 55 -24.25 -5.39 10.38
CA ASP A 55 -24.69 -6.71 9.90
C ASP A 55 -23.61 -7.78 10.14
N GLN A 56 -23.91 -8.73 11.03
CA GLN A 56 -22.99 -9.80 11.41
C GLN A 56 -22.72 -10.81 10.27
N ASN A 57 -23.50 -10.76 9.19
CA ASN A 57 -23.35 -11.63 8.02
C ASN A 57 -22.54 -11.00 6.88
N VAL A 58 -21.97 -9.80 7.09
CA VAL A 58 -21.16 -9.13 6.05
C VAL A 58 -20.04 -10.05 5.58
N SER A 59 -20.07 -10.30 4.28
CA SER A 59 -19.12 -11.12 3.54
C SER A 59 -19.06 -10.65 2.08
N GLY A 60 -18.14 -11.20 1.31
CA GLY A 60 -17.98 -10.90 -0.10
C GLY A 60 -16.68 -10.17 -0.40
N GLU A 61 -16.59 -9.60 -1.59
CA GLU A 61 -15.36 -9.01 -2.11
C GLU A 61 -15.48 -7.49 -2.22
N VAL A 62 -14.34 -6.81 -2.06
CA VAL A 62 -14.15 -5.41 -2.43
C VAL A 62 -12.95 -5.35 -3.39
N LEU A 63 -13.22 -5.03 -4.65
CA LEU A 63 -12.18 -4.83 -5.67
C LEU A 63 -11.86 -3.34 -5.76
N VAL A 64 -10.70 -2.95 -5.22
CA VAL A 64 -10.20 -1.57 -5.30
C VAL A 64 -9.32 -1.42 -6.52
N ARG A 65 -9.49 -0.34 -7.28
CA ARG A 65 -8.63 0.08 -8.39
C ARG A 65 -8.00 1.41 -8.04
N PHE A 66 -6.75 1.60 -8.45
CA PHE A 66 -6.02 2.84 -8.22
C PHE A 66 -4.90 3.00 -9.24
N LYS A 67 -4.41 4.23 -9.35
CA LYS A 67 -3.18 4.56 -10.07
C LYS A 67 -2.09 4.94 -9.08
N VAL A 68 -0.84 4.77 -9.51
CA VAL A 68 0.34 5.19 -8.76
C VAL A 68 1.07 6.25 -9.57
N GLU A 69 1.15 7.45 -9.00
CA GLU A 69 1.70 8.62 -9.67
C GLU A 69 3.21 8.45 -9.87
N LYS A 70 3.67 8.60 -11.12
CA LYS A 70 5.10 8.52 -11.45
C LYS A 70 5.89 9.55 -10.65
N LYS A 71 7.10 9.19 -10.23
CA LYS A 71 8.04 10.04 -9.47
C LYS A 71 7.61 10.46 -8.06
N THR A 72 6.34 10.36 -7.69
CA THR A 72 5.87 10.64 -6.31
C THR A 72 5.50 9.36 -5.57
N GLY A 73 5.09 8.31 -6.29
CA GLY A 73 4.61 7.05 -5.71
C GLY A 73 3.23 7.14 -5.09
N ARG A 74 2.57 8.31 -5.15
CA ARG A 74 1.27 8.52 -4.50
C ARG A 74 0.17 7.73 -5.19
N LEU A 75 -0.62 6.99 -4.42
CA LEU A 75 -1.84 6.35 -4.87
C LEU A 75 -2.93 7.41 -5.06
N TYR A 76 -3.59 7.39 -6.21
CA TYR A 76 -4.67 8.32 -6.58
C TYR A 76 -5.68 7.64 -7.50
N ASP A 77 -6.78 8.33 -7.80
CA ASP A 77 -7.95 7.75 -8.48
C ASP A 77 -8.40 6.44 -7.81
N VAL A 78 -8.33 6.38 -6.48
CA VAL A 78 -8.70 5.19 -5.70
C VAL A 78 -10.21 5.05 -5.69
N ALA A 79 -10.71 3.96 -6.27
CA ALA A 79 -12.13 3.71 -6.39
C ALA A 79 -12.42 2.21 -6.35
N VAL A 80 -13.66 1.85 -6.01
CA VAL A 80 -14.12 0.48 -6.11
C VAL A 80 -14.54 0.15 -7.54
N ASP A 81 -14.28 -1.08 -7.98
CA ASP A 81 -14.90 -1.66 -9.16
C ASP A 81 -16.23 -2.34 -8.78
N PRO A 82 -17.38 -1.81 -9.21
CA PRO A 82 -18.67 -2.37 -8.86
C PRO A 82 -18.89 -3.78 -9.43
N ALA A 83 -18.23 -4.15 -10.54
CA ALA A 83 -18.37 -5.49 -11.11
C ALA A 83 -17.69 -6.57 -10.25
N GLY A 84 -16.67 -6.18 -9.47
CA GLY A 84 -15.91 -7.07 -8.58
C GLY A 84 -16.22 -6.89 -7.09
N THR A 85 -17.32 -6.22 -6.75
CA THR A 85 -17.63 -5.86 -5.36
C THR A 85 -19.05 -6.22 -4.98
N GLN A 86 -19.21 -6.90 -3.84
CA GLN A 86 -20.50 -7.30 -3.28
C GLN A 86 -20.71 -6.83 -1.84
N ALA A 87 -19.64 -6.39 -1.17
CA ALA A 87 -19.71 -5.89 0.19
C ALA A 87 -20.51 -4.57 0.29
N PRO A 88 -21.06 -4.21 1.45
CA PRO A 88 -21.80 -2.96 1.64
C PRO A 88 -21.00 -1.70 1.33
N GLU A 89 -21.68 -0.64 0.89
CA GLU A 89 -21.05 0.63 0.50
C GLU A 89 -20.23 1.27 1.64
N SER A 90 -20.68 1.14 2.90
CA SER A 90 -19.95 1.66 4.07
C SER A 90 -18.55 1.05 4.21
N LEU A 91 -18.43 -0.28 4.01
CA LEU A 91 -17.17 -1.00 4.02
C LEU A 91 -16.28 -0.58 2.83
N GLN A 92 -16.87 -0.47 1.64
CA GLN A 92 -16.20 -0.01 0.43
C GLN A 92 -15.53 1.36 0.64
N GLN A 93 -16.30 2.35 1.09
CA GLN A 93 -15.82 3.72 1.30
C GLN A 93 -14.78 3.81 2.42
N CYS A 94 -14.87 2.96 3.45
CA CYS A 94 -13.87 2.91 4.50
C CYS A 94 -12.52 2.40 3.96
N ILE A 95 -12.53 1.36 3.12
CA ILE A 95 -11.32 0.81 2.49
C ILE A 95 -10.70 1.81 1.51
N VAL A 96 -11.51 2.48 0.69
CA VAL A 96 -11.01 3.53 -0.23
C VAL A 96 -10.25 4.60 0.55
N ARG A 97 -10.82 5.10 1.66
CA ARG A 97 -10.17 6.08 2.53
C ARG A 97 -8.88 5.59 3.18
N ALA A 98 -8.76 4.28 3.44
CA ALA A 98 -7.54 3.69 4.00
C ALA A 98 -6.40 3.59 2.97
N VAL A 99 -6.74 3.49 1.68
CA VAL A 99 -5.80 3.27 0.57
C VAL A 99 -5.44 4.57 -0.17
N ASP A 100 -6.34 5.55 -0.20
CA ASP A 100 -6.09 6.82 -0.87
C ASP A 100 -4.90 7.58 -0.27
N GLY A 101 -4.03 8.09 -1.14
CA GLY A 101 -2.86 8.86 -0.73
C GLY A 101 -1.68 8.06 -0.17
N LEU A 102 -1.73 6.72 -0.11
CA LEU A 102 -0.55 5.93 0.23
C LEU A 102 0.60 6.19 -0.75
N VAL A 103 1.84 6.02 -0.30
CA VAL A 103 3.02 6.29 -1.12
C VAL A 103 3.81 5.00 -1.32
N LEU A 104 3.96 4.60 -2.58
CA LEU A 104 4.83 3.51 -3.01
C LEU A 104 6.27 4.00 -3.10
N ASP A 105 7.12 3.46 -2.22
CA ASP A 105 8.56 3.72 -2.18
C ASP A 105 9.34 2.41 -2.39
N PRO A 106 10.39 2.37 -3.24
CA PRO A 106 10.89 3.44 -4.11
C PRO A 106 9.86 3.91 -5.16
N VAL A 107 9.94 5.17 -5.59
CA VAL A 107 9.07 5.69 -6.67
C VAL A 107 9.40 5.05 -8.02
N ASP A 108 8.40 4.83 -8.89
CA ASP A 108 8.61 4.38 -10.27
C ASP A 108 8.68 5.57 -11.24
N ARG A 109 9.38 5.39 -12.37
CA ARG A 109 9.45 6.37 -13.46
C ARG A 109 8.21 6.34 -14.36
N ARG A 110 7.39 5.29 -14.28
CA ARG A 110 6.14 5.12 -15.02
C ARG A 110 4.94 5.27 -14.11
N GLU A 111 3.82 5.64 -14.71
CA GLU A 111 2.53 5.57 -14.04
C GLU A 111 2.16 4.10 -13.84
N GLY A 112 1.74 3.77 -12.62
CA GLY A 112 1.26 2.44 -12.27
C GLY A 112 -0.26 2.39 -12.34
N VAL A 113 -0.79 1.24 -12.73
CA VAL A 113 -2.22 0.92 -12.63
C VAL A 113 -2.33 -0.43 -11.95
N ALA A 114 -3.17 -0.52 -10.92
CA ALA A 114 -3.35 -1.77 -10.19
C ALA A 114 -4.80 -1.93 -9.73
N SER A 115 -5.15 -3.18 -9.46
CA SER A 115 -6.31 -3.54 -8.68
C SER A 115 -5.91 -4.46 -7.54
N TYR A 116 -6.63 -4.38 -6.43
CA TYR A 116 -6.42 -5.23 -5.27
C TYR A 116 -7.77 -5.69 -4.73
N LYS A 117 -7.89 -6.99 -4.49
CA LYS A 117 -9.11 -7.61 -4.02
C LYS A 117 -9.00 -7.96 -2.55
N TYR A 118 -9.87 -7.37 -1.74
CA TYR A 118 -10.09 -7.80 -0.36
C TYR A 118 -11.25 -8.79 -0.34
N THR A 119 -11.09 -9.90 0.38
CA THR A 119 -12.15 -10.90 0.57
C THR A 119 -12.50 -10.96 2.04
N PHE A 120 -13.77 -10.74 2.35
CA PHE A 120 -14.34 -10.78 3.69
C PHE A 120 -15.19 -12.03 3.83
N LYS A 121 -15.04 -12.74 4.96
CA LYS A 121 -15.81 -13.94 5.28
C LYS A 121 -16.62 -13.64 6.53
N ALA A 122 -17.92 -13.95 6.47
CA ALA A 122 -18.81 -13.80 7.62
C ALA A 122 -18.19 -14.45 8.86
N ASN A 123 -18.23 -13.73 9.98
CA ASN A 123 -17.75 -14.18 11.27
C ASN A 123 -18.90 -14.15 12.29
N PRO A 124 -19.95 -14.99 12.10
CA PRO A 124 -21.06 -15.00 13.03
C PRO A 124 -20.55 -15.39 14.43
N PRO A 125 -21.09 -14.80 15.51
CA PRO A 125 -20.70 -15.15 16.86
C PRO A 125 -20.93 -16.65 17.11
N VAL A 126 -19.95 -17.30 17.75
CA VAL A 126 -20.09 -18.70 18.17
C VAL A 126 -21.24 -18.76 19.18
N GLN A 127 -22.34 -19.41 18.80
CA GLN A 127 -23.43 -19.72 19.74
C GLN A 127 -22.88 -20.73 20.75
N LEU A 128 -22.72 -20.30 22.00
CA LEU A 128 -22.35 -21.14 23.14
C LEU A 128 -23.58 -21.84 23.72
#